data_AF-A0A966TTZ9-F1
#
_entry.id   AF-A0A966TTZ9-F1
#
_cell.length_a   1.000
_cell.length_b   1.000
_cell.length_c   1.000
_cell.angle_alpha   90.00
_cell.angle_beta   90.00
_cell.angle_gamma   90.00
#
_symmetry.space_group_name_H-M   'P 1'
#
loop_
_entity.id
_entity.type
_entity.pdbx_description
1 polymer ?
#
loop_
_entity_poly.entity_id
_entity_poly.type
_entity_poly.pdbx_seq_one_letter_code
_entity_poly.pdbx_strand_id
1 'polypeptide(L)'
;MEEWSALQKVSLLGFVGAMVFGAVAGKTHFCIMGSVSDWINMGSRVRFRAWMLSIGIAILGTQMMAQLGWLDLNETMYRGATFGWAGFLIGGTLFGIGMTLGAG
;
A
#
# COMPACT_ATOMS: atom_id res chain seq x y z
N MET A 1 18.00 0.82 30.70
CA MET A 1 18.13 0.38 29.29
C MET A 1 17.00 1.05 28.52
N GLU A 2 17.33 2.19 27.92
CA GLU A 2 16.59 2.96 26.91
C GLU A 2 15.05 2.91 26.92
N GLU A 3 14.45 3.88 27.62
CA GLU A 3 13.03 4.25 27.61
C GLU A 3 12.61 4.92 26.28
N TRP A 4 12.90 4.29 25.14
CA TRP A 4 12.37 4.79 23.86
C TRP A 4 10.87 4.57 23.85
N SER A 5 10.12 5.69 23.86
CA SER A 5 8.68 5.69 23.71
C SER A 5 8.28 4.84 22.51
N ALA A 6 7.19 4.06 22.64
CA ALA A 6 6.69 3.23 21.55
C ALA A 6 6.46 4.05 20.27
N LEU A 7 6.07 5.32 20.43
CA LEU A 7 5.95 6.31 19.37
C LEU A 7 7.25 6.49 18.57
N GLN A 8 8.40 6.65 19.22
CA GLN A 8 9.68 6.82 18.51
C GLN A 8 10.07 5.56 17.75
N LYS A 9 9.88 4.38 18.35
CA LYS A 9 10.20 3.10 17.70
C LYS A 9 9.35 2.90 16.44
N VAL A 10 8.03 3.10 16.56
CA VAL A 10 7.11 2.95 15.43
C VAL A 10 7.39 3.98 14.34
N SER A 11 7.66 5.24 14.71
CA SER A 11 7.97 6.31 13.75
C SER A 11 9.27 6.04 12.99
N LEU A 12 10.32 5.60 13.69
CA LEU A 12 11.61 5.27 13.07
C LEU A 12 11.48 4.08 12.10
N LEU A 13 10.82 3.01 12.53
CA LEU A 13 10.59 1.83 11.70
C LEU A 13 9.73 2.16 10.48
N GLY A 14 8.68 2.96 10.66
CA GLY A 14 7.83 3.46 9.57
C GLY A 14 8.60 4.32 8.58
N PHE A 15 9.47 5.21 9.05
CA PHE A 15 10.30 6.06 8.20
C PHE A 15 11.32 5.26 7.39
N VAL A 16 12.03 4.31 8.03
CA VAL A 16 12.98 3.44 7.34
C VAL A 16 12.25 2.59 6.29
N GLY A 17 11.09 2.02 6.62
CA GLY A 17 10.26 1.29 5.68
C GLY A 17 9.81 2.14 4.50
N ALA A 18 9.36 3.37 4.75
CA ALA A 18 8.95 4.31 3.70
C ALA A 18 10.11 4.72 2.79
N MET A 19 11.32 4.92 3.33
CA MET A 19 12.51 5.24 2.54
C MET A 19 12.91 4.09 1.62
N VAL A 20 12.93 2.86 2.13
CA VAL A 20 13.21 1.66 1.32
C VAL A 20 12.16 1.49 0.23
N PHE A 21 10.87 1.60 0.58
CA PHE A 21 9.78 1.53 -0.39
C PHE A 21 9.88 2.62 -1.46
N GLY A 22 10.15 3.87 -1.06
CA GLY A 22 10.32 5.00 -1.97
C GLY A 22 11.48 4.81 -2.95
N ALA A 23 12.63 4.32 -2.48
CA ALA A 23 13.79 4.03 -3.33
C ALA A 23 13.48 2.93 -4.37
N VAL A 24 12.78 1.86 -3.95
CA VAL A 24 12.38 0.76 -4.85
C VAL A 24 11.32 1.24 -5.85
N ALA A 25 10.29 1.95 -5.38
CA ALA A 25 9.19 2.44 -6.22
C ALA A 25 9.70 3.44 -7.27
N GLY A 26 10.61 4.33 -6.90
CA GLY A 26 11.24 5.29 -7.81
C GLY A 26 12.08 4.61 -8.89
N LYS A 27 12.87 3.58 -8.53
CA LYS A 27 13.70 2.84 -9.50
C LYS A 27 12.89 1.94 -10.43
N THR A 28 11.78 1.39 -9.96
CA THR A 28 10.97 0.40 -10.70
C THR A 28 9.79 1.01 -11.45
N HIS A 29 9.58 2.34 -11.33
CA HIS A 29 8.41 3.04 -11.88
C HIS A 29 7.09 2.35 -11.49
N PHE A 30 6.96 2.01 -10.22
CA PHE A 30 5.78 1.34 -9.68
C PHE A 30 4.64 2.33 -9.44
N CYS A 31 4.04 2.81 -10.53
CA CYS A 31 2.85 3.67 -10.50
C CYS A 31 1.61 2.87 -10.87
N ILE A 32 0.59 2.91 -10.01
CA ILE A 32 -0.68 2.20 -10.21
C ILE A 32 -1.37 2.72 -11.48
N MET A 33 -1.47 4.05 -11.60
CA MET A 33 -2.03 4.72 -12.79
C MET A 33 -1.25 4.36 -14.05
N GLY A 34 0.09 4.38 -13.96
CA GLY A 34 0.97 3.97 -15.05
C GLY A 34 0.79 2.51 -15.47
N SER A 35 0.45 1.60 -14.56
CA SER A 35 0.22 0.19 -14.90
C SER A 35 -1.10 -0.03 -15.65
N VAL A 36 -2.15 0.72 -15.30
CA VAL A 36 -3.45 0.68 -15.98
C VAL A 36 -3.34 1.30 -17.37
N SER A 37 -2.64 2.44 -17.47
CA SER A 37 -2.39 3.12 -18.76
C SER A 37 -1.51 2.28 -19.70
N ASP A 38 -0.45 1.63 -19.18
CA ASP A 38 0.43 0.77 -19.96
C ASP A 38 -0.32 -0.44 -20.55
N TRP A 39 -1.26 -1.02 -19.79
CA TRP A 39 -2.09 -2.10 -20.29
C TRP A 39 -3.06 -1.62 -21.38
N ILE A 40 -3.82 -0.55 -21.12
CA ILE A 40 -4.88 -0.11 -22.04
C ILE A 40 -4.32 0.57 -23.29
N ASN A 41 -3.32 1.44 -23.12
CA ASN A 41 -2.85 2.35 -24.18
C ASN A 41 -1.59 1.84 -24.90
N MET A 42 -0.70 1.13 -24.20
CA MET A 42 0.60 0.69 -24.75
C MET A 42 0.67 -0.83 -24.97
N GLY A 43 -0.32 -1.59 -24.50
CA GLY A 43 -0.41 -3.04 -24.65
C GLY A 43 0.57 -3.86 -23.80
N SER A 44 1.44 -3.22 -23.00
CA SER A 44 2.37 -3.90 -22.10
C SER A 44 1.68 -4.24 -20.78
N ARG A 45 1.81 -5.50 -20.34
CA ARG A 45 1.24 -6.02 -19.08
C ARG A 45 2.29 -6.22 -18.00
N VAL A 46 3.54 -5.83 -18.24
CA VAL A 46 4.67 -6.14 -17.34
C VAL A 46 4.46 -5.49 -15.97
N ARG A 47 4.12 -4.19 -15.96
CA ARG A 47 3.88 -3.42 -14.74
C ARG A 47 2.64 -3.92 -13.98
N PHE A 48 1.60 -4.28 -14.72
CA PHE A 48 0.37 -4.84 -14.13
C PHE A 48 0.61 -6.18 -13.42
N ARG A 49 1.42 -7.07 -14.00
CA ARG A 49 1.80 -8.35 -13.37
C ARG A 49 2.60 -8.14 -12.09
N ALA A 50 3.53 -7.18 -12.08
CA ALA A 50 4.27 -6.83 -10.88
C ALA A 50 3.34 -6.31 -9.77
N TRP A 51 2.35 -5.49 -10.13
CA TRP A 51 1.35 -4.99 -9.19
C TRP A 51 0.51 -6.12 -8.58
N MET A 52 0.01 -7.04 -9.40
CA MET A 52 -0.75 -8.21 -8.93
C MET A 52 0.09 -9.14 -8.03
N LEU A 53 1.36 -9.36 -8.38
CA LEU A 53 2.28 -10.15 -7.55
C LEU A 53 2.51 -9.48 -6.19
N SER A 54 2.68 -8.15 -6.16
CA SER A 54 2.89 -7.41 -4.92
C SER A 54 1.69 -7.53 -3.97
N ILE A 55 0.45 -7.48 -4.51
CA ILE A 55 -0.78 -7.69 -3.74
C ILE A 55 -0.80 -9.10 -3.17
N GLY A 56 -0.48 -10.11 -4.00
CA GLY A 56 -0.40 -11.50 -3.56
C GLY A 56 0.58 -11.70 -2.42
N ILE A 57 1.80 -11.16 -2.54
CA ILE A 57 2.83 -11.23 -1.49
C ILE A 57 2.37 -10.50 -0.22
N ALA A 58 1.75 -9.34 -0.34
CA ALA A 58 1.23 -8.59 0.80
C ALA A 58 0.16 -9.38 1.56
N ILE A 59 -0.81 -9.97 0.85
CA ILE A 59 -1.87 -10.79 1.47
C ILE A 59 -1.26 -12.03 2.13
N LEU A 60 -0.37 -12.76 1.45
CA LEU A 60 0.24 -13.95 2.02
C LEU A 60 1.08 -13.61 3.25
N GLY A 61 1.84 -12.51 3.21
CA GLY A 61 2.67 -12.05 4.32
C GLY A 61 1.84 -11.65 5.54
N THR A 62 0.77 -10.86 5.36
CA THR A 62 -0.11 -10.45 6.47
C THR A 62 -0.84 -11.62 7.09
N GLN A 63 -1.35 -12.54 6.26
CA GLN A 63 -2.02 -13.74 6.75
C GLN A 63 -1.04 -14.67 7.48
N MET A 64 0.19 -14.83 7.00
CA MET A 64 1.22 -15.63 7.67
C MET A 64 1.59 -15.03 9.03
N MET A 65 1.76 -13.72 9.13
CA MET A 65 2.01 -13.03 10.41
C MET A 65 0.84 -13.17 11.39
N ALA A 66 -0.40 -13.14 10.89
CA ALA A 66 -1.58 -13.36 11.72
C ALA A 66 -1.66 -14.80 12.26
N GLN A 67 -1.34 -15.80 11.43
CA GLN A 67 -1.31 -17.21 11.85
C GLN A 67 -0.20 -17.51 12.88
N LEU A 68 0.94 -16.80 12.79
CA LEU A 68 2.04 -16.90 13.76
C LEU A 68 1.75 -16.20 15.09
N GLY A 69 0.61 -15.51 15.22
CA GLY A 69 0.24 -14.75 16.41
C GLY A 69 1.05 -13.47 16.61
N TRP A 70 1.77 -12.99 15.58
CA TRP A 70 2.57 -11.76 15.66
C TRP A 70 1.71 -10.50 15.51
N LEU A 71 0.55 -10.63 14.87
CA LEU A 71 -0.36 -9.52 14.58
C LEU A 71 -1.81 -9.98 14.77
N ASP A 72 -2.56 -9.29 15.63
CA ASP A 72 -4.02 -9.45 15.69
C ASP A 72 -4.68 -8.50 14.69
N LEU A 73 -5.28 -9.07 13.64
CA LEU A 73 -5.96 -8.30 12.60
C LEU A 73 -7.26 -7.66 13.10
N ASN A 74 -7.86 -8.15 14.19
CA ASN A 74 -9.11 -7.61 14.73
C ASN A 74 -8.91 -6.27 15.44
N GLU A 75 -7.72 -6.04 15.99
CA GLU A 75 -7.32 -4.76 16.60
C GLU A 75 -6.95 -3.70 15.53
N THR A 76 -6.91 -4.08 14.25
CA THR A 76 -6.55 -3.15 13.16
C THR A 76 -7.75 -2.34 12.67
N MET A 77 -7.52 -1.06 12.40
CA MET A 77 -8.54 -0.15 11.83
C MET A 77 -9.10 -0.66 10.49
N TYR A 78 -8.32 -1.42 9.72
CA TYR A 78 -8.73 -1.94 8.42
C TYR A 78 -9.79 -3.05 8.49
N ARG A 79 -9.95 -3.71 9.64
CA ARG A 79 -10.95 -4.77 9.86
C ARG A 79 -12.06 -4.34 10.82
N GLY A 80 -12.35 -3.03 10.86
CA GLY A 80 -13.43 -2.46 11.65
C GLY A 80 -14.82 -2.98 11.24
N ALA A 81 -15.77 -2.90 12.17
CA ALA A 81 -17.11 -3.46 12.02
C ALA A 81 -18.00 -2.74 10.98
N THR A 82 -17.64 -1.54 10.54
CA THR A 82 -18.46 -0.72 9.63
C THR A 82 -17.77 -0.53 8.28
N PHE A 83 -18.47 -0.90 7.20
CA PHE A 83 -17.99 -0.68 5.85
C PHE A 83 -18.34 0.75 5.39
N GLY A 84 -17.35 1.64 5.39
CA GLY A 84 -17.48 3.06 5.03
C GLY A 84 -17.65 3.32 3.53
N TRP A 85 -18.67 2.73 2.90
CA TRP A 85 -18.89 2.74 1.44
C TRP A 85 -18.79 4.14 0.82
N ALA A 86 -19.42 5.14 1.44
CA ALA A 86 -19.43 6.51 0.94
C ALA A 86 -18.02 7.12 0.95
N GLY A 87 -17.25 6.88 2.02
CA GLY A 87 -15.87 7.33 2.13
C GLY A 87 -14.96 6.70 1.08
N PHE A 88 -15.14 5.40 0.82
CA PHE A 88 -14.36 4.70 -0.22
C PHE A 88 -14.68 5.19 -1.63
N LEU A 89 -15.97 5.40 -1.95
CA LEU A 89 -16.37 5.89 -3.27
C LEU A 89 -15.94 7.35 -3.49
N ILE A 90 -16.30 8.24 -2.57
CA ILE A 90 -16.02 9.68 -2.70
C ILE A 90 -14.52 9.93 -2.60
N GLY A 91 -13.86 9.36 -1.58
CA GLY A 91 -12.42 9.49 -1.37
C GLY A 91 -11.63 8.88 -2.51
N GLY A 92 -12.00 7.68 -2.96
CA GLY A 92 -11.35 7.02 -4.10
C GLY A 92 -11.47 7.81 -5.41
N THR A 93 -12.65 8.37 -5.68
CA THR A 93 -12.89 9.19 -6.88
C THR A 93 -12.08 10.49 -6.83
N LEU A 94 -12.13 11.22 -5.71
CA LEU A 94 -11.36 12.45 -5.54
C LEU A 94 -9.85 12.20 -5.61
N PHE A 95 -9.37 11.11 -5.01
CA PHE A 95 -7.97 10.70 -5.08
C PHE A 95 -7.54 10.36 -6.51
N GLY A 96 -8.37 9.64 -7.25
CA GLY A 96 -8.13 9.33 -8.67
C GLY A 96 -8.00 10.59 -9.52
N ILE A 97 -8.95 11.52 -9.39
CA ILE A 97 -8.92 12.82 -10.08
C ILE A 97 -7.63 13.58 -9.71
N GLY A 98 -7.31 13.66 -8.41
CA GLY A 98 -6.09 14.30 -7.92
C GLY A 98 -4.81 13.72 -8.52
N MET A 99 -4.70 12.39 -8.60
CA MET A 99 -3.55 11.74 -9.25
C MET A 99 -3.41 12.12 -10.72
N THR A 100 -4.52 12.18 -11.48
CA THR A 100 -4.45 12.57 -12.90
C THR A 100 -4.05 14.03 -13.10
N LEU A 101 -4.54 14.94 -12.25
CA LEU A 101 -4.20 16.37 -12.32
C LEU A 101 -2.77 16.65 -11.83
N GLY A 102 -2.30 15.90 -10.83
CA GLY A 102 -0.95 16.00 -10.28
C GLY A 102 0.14 15.32 -11.10
N ALA A 103 -0.19 14.81 -12.30
CA ALA A 103 0.70 14.05 -13.18
C ALA A 103 1.26 12.75 -12.58
N GLY A 104 0.56 12.17 -11.59
CA GLY A 104 0.68 10.78 -11.12
C GLY A 104 2.06 10.16 -11.04
#